data_AF-A0A1H8NED7-F1
#
_entry.id   AF-A0A1H8NED7-F1
#
_cell.length_a   1.000
_cell.length_b   1.000
_cell.length_c   1.000
_cell.angle_alpha   90.00
_cell.angle_beta   90.00
_cell.angle_gamma   90.00
#
_symmetry.space_group_name_H-M   'P 1'
#
loop_
_entity.id
_entity.type
_entity.pdbx_description
1 polymer ?
#
loop_
_entity_poly.entity_id
_entity_poly.type
_entity_poly.pdbx_seq_one_letter_code
_entity_poly.pdbx_strand_id
1 'polypeptide(L)'
;MPPKLLSDDGKNIVIRPLAYCKEADIAEFSRLMEFPIIPCNLCGSQPNMQRQVVKEMLAEWDKKHPGRLESMFKAVTNVAPSQLADRELFDFAGLEAKQAALMEGRIQAFNVS
;
A
#
# COMPACT_ATOMS: atom_id res chain seq x y z
N MET A 1 -1.92 5.53 3.71
CA MET A 1 -1.14 6.58 4.41
C MET A 1 0.10 5.94 5.02
N PRO A 2 1.29 6.56 4.92
CA PRO A 2 2.52 5.96 5.41
C PRO A 2 2.58 5.88 6.96
N PRO A 3 3.26 4.88 7.55
CA PRO A 3 3.40 4.74 9.00
C PRO A 3 4.14 5.90 9.68
N LYS A 4 5.07 6.53 8.96
CA LYS A 4 5.83 7.70 9.40
C LYS A 4 5.80 8.74 8.28
N LEU A 5 5.46 9.98 8.62
CA LEU A 5 5.35 11.08 7.67
C LEU A 5 5.93 12.34 8.29
N LEU A 6 6.83 13.03 7.58
CA LEU A 6 7.19 14.40 7.91
C LEU A 6 6.05 15.32 7.41
N SER A 7 5.55 16.21 8.27
CA SER A 7 4.52 17.17 7.88
C SER A 7 5.02 18.09 6.75
N ASP A 8 4.10 18.62 5.95
CA ASP A 8 4.44 19.46 4.81
C ASP A 8 5.21 20.73 5.21
N ASP A 9 4.97 21.23 6.43
CA ASP A 9 5.70 22.38 7.02
C ASP A 9 7.04 21.99 7.67
N GLY A 10 7.40 20.70 7.66
CA GLY A 10 8.65 20.16 8.20
C GLY A 10 8.78 20.15 9.73
N LYS A 11 7.76 20.62 10.47
CA LYS A 11 7.85 20.80 11.92
C LYS A 11 7.57 19.54 12.72
N ASN A 12 6.75 18.65 12.20
CA ASN A 12 6.24 17.50 12.94
C ASN A 12 6.50 16.20 12.20
N ILE A 13 6.82 15.16 12.96
CA ILE A 13 6.83 13.79 12.45
C ILE A 13 5.57 13.10 12.96
N VAL A 14 4.67 12.76 12.04
CA VAL A 14 3.47 11.98 12.33
C VAL A 14 3.83 10.50 12.37
N ILE A 15 3.60 9.87 13.52
CA ILE A 15 3.81 8.44 13.74
C ILE A 15 2.45 7.76 13.88
N ARG A 16 2.20 6.72 13.09
CA ARG A 16 0.97 5.92 13.10
C ARG A 16 1.30 4.51 13.61
N PRO A 17 1.33 4.29 14.93
CA PRO A 17 1.75 2.99 15.50
C PRO A 17 0.83 1.84 15.10
N LEU A 18 -0.44 2.13 14.81
CA LEU A 18 -1.45 1.14 14.41
C LEU A 18 -1.56 0.97 12.88
N ALA A 19 -0.62 1.49 12.09
CA ALA A 19 -0.70 1.45 10.62
C ALA A 19 -0.77 0.03 10.02
N TYR A 20 -0.34 -0.97 10.77
CA TYR A 20 -0.32 -2.39 10.38
C TYR A 20 -1.40 -3.23 11.07
N CYS A 21 -2.21 -2.63 11.94
CA CYS A 21 -3.23 -3.33 12.71
C CYS A 21 -4.56 -3.32 11.94
N LYS A 22 -5.28 -4.44 11.93
CA LYS A 22 -6.63 -4.49 11.35
C LYS A 22 -7.61 -3.72 12.23
N GLU A 23 -8.61 -3.11 11.61
CA GLU A 23 -9.66 -2.37 12.33
C GLU A 23 -10.41 -3.28 13.32
N ALA A 24 -10.66 -4.53 12.94
CA ALA A 24 -11.32 -5.53 13.80
C ALA A 24 -10.51 -5.81 15.08
N ASP A 25 -9.18 -5.93 14.96
CA ASP A 25 -8.28 -6.21 16.08
C ASP A 25 -8.22 -5.01 17.03
N ILE A 26 -8.17 -3.78 16.49
CA ILE A 26 -8.20 -2.56 17.30
C ILE A 26 -9.54 -2.44 18.06
N ALA A 27 -10.65 -2.77 17.40
CA ALA A 27 -11.97 -2.74 18.01
C ALA A 27 -12.11 -3.78 19.14
N GLU A 28 -11.60 -4.99 18.92
CA GLU A 28 -11.58 -6.03 19.95
C GLU A 28 -10.69 -5.65 21.12
N PHE A 29 -9.47 -5.19 20.86
CA PHE A 29 -8.56 -4.70 21.88
C PHE A 29 -9.19 -3.58 22.71
N SER A 30 -9.87 -2.63 22.06
CA SER A 30 -10.53 -1.52 22.74
C SER A 30 -11.68 -1.98 23.65
N ARG A 31 -12.42 -3.03 23.25
CA ARG A 31 -13.46 -3.64 24.09
C ARG A 31 -12.86 -4.33 25.32
N LEU A 32 -11.82 -5.14 25.12
CA LEU A 32 -11.15 -5.87 26.20
C LEU A 32 -10.50 -4.93 27.22
N MET A 33 -9.98 -3.80 26.76
CA MET A 33 -9.36 -2.77 27.61
C MET A 33 -10.37 -1.75 28.17
N GLU A 34 -11.65 -1.91 27.86
CA GLU A 34 -12.74 -1.03 28.31
C GLU A 34 -12.51 0.46 27.97
N PHE A 35 -11.89 0.74 26.81
CA PHE A 35 -11.69 2.12 26.38
C PHE A 35 -13.02 2.78 25.99
N PRO A 36 -13.26 4.04 26.39
CA PRO A 36 -14.44 4.78 25.94
C PRO A 36 -14.36 5.04 24.43
N ILE A 37 -15.30 4.46 23.67
CA ILE A 37 -15.40 4.64 22.23
C ILE A 37 -16.34 5.81 21.93
N ILE A 38 -15.80 6.86 21.31
CA ILE A 38 -16.56 8.03 20.87
C ILE A 38 -17.11 7.78 19.46
N PRO A 39 -18.43 7.91 19.21
CA PRO A 39 -19.01 7.62 17.90
C PRO A 39 -18.56 8.65 16.85
N CYS A 40 -18.28 8.20 15.63
CA CYS A 40 -17.77 9.05 14.54
C CYS A 40 -18.82 9.98 13.91
N ASN A 41 -20.00 10.13 14.53
CA ASN A 41 -21.09 11.01 14.07
C ASN A 41 -21.00 12.44 14.63
N LEU A 42 -20.02 12.73 15.49
CA LEU A 42 -19.88 14.02 16.17
C LEU A 42 -19.37 15.16 15.29
N CYS A 43 -18.65 14.89 14.20
CA CYS A 43 -18.14 15.93 13.28
C CYS A 43 -18.77 15.82 11.88
N GLY A 44 -20.06 16.12 11.74
CA GLY A 44 -20.69 16.39 10.43
C GLY A 44 -20.49 15.29 9.38
N SER A 45 -20.41 14.02 9.79
CA SER A 45 -20.18 12.89 8.90
C SER A 45 -21.40 12.73 7.97
N GLN A 46 -21.32 13.29 6.77
CA GLN A 46 -22.38 13.20 5.79
C GLN A 46 -22.55 11.74 5.32
N PRO A 47 -23.77 11.28 5.04
CA PRO A 47 -24.03 9.92 4.56
C PRO A 47 -23.37 9.58 3.21
N ASN A 48 -22.98 10.60 2.41
CA ASN A 48 -22.38 10.41 1.08
C ASN A 48 -20.84 10.53 1.08
N MET A 49 -20.19 10.25 2.20
CA MET A 49 -18.73 10.31 2.27
C MET A 49 -18.12 9.15 1.46
N GLN A 50 -17.31 9.48 0.45
CA GLN A 50 -16.56 8.52 -0.37
C GLN A 50 -15.81 7.48 0.47
N ARG A 51 -15.38 7.85 1.68
CA ARG A 51 -14.75 6.95 2.64
C ARG A 51 -15.64 5.76 3.04
N GLN A 52 -16.94 5.97 3.24
CA GLN A 52 -17.88 4.88 3.59
C GLN A 52 -18.05 3.93 2.40
N VAL A 53 -18.24 4.48 1.21
CA VAL A 53 -18.34 3.69 -0.05
C VAL A 53 -17.10 2.82 -0.26
N VAL A 54 -15.90 3.38 -0.10
CA VAL A 54 -14.65 2.63 -0.22
C VAL A 54 -14.53 1.57 0.88
N LYS A 55 -14.95 1.87 2.11
CA LYS A 55 -14.94 0.89 3.21
C LYS A 55 -15.83 -0.31 2.91
N GLU A 56 -17.03 -0.05 2.39
CA GLU A 56 -17.98 -1.10 1.99
C GLU A 56 -17.43 -1.96 0.84
N MET A 57 -16.88 -1.32 -0.19
CA MET A 57 -16.24 -2.01 -1.32
C MET A 57 -15.12 -2.94 -0.86
N LEU A 58 -14.24 -2.46 0.03
CA LEU A 58 -13.15 -3.27 0.58
C LEU A 58 -13.70 -4.44 1.41
N ALA A 59 -14.71 -4.19 2.26
CA ALA A 59 -15.32 -5.25 3.05
C ALA A 59 -15.99 -6.33 2.18
N GLU A 60 -16.63 -5.94 1.08
CA GLU A 60 -17.21 -6.89 0.12
C GLU A 60 -16.14 -7.71 -0.58
N TRP A 61 -15.04 -7.09 -0.99
CA TRP A 61 -13.92 -7.75 -1.64
C TRP A 61 -13.23 -8.77 -0.73
N ASP A 62 -13.08 -8.46 0.56
CA ASP A 62 -12.53 -9.38 1.54
C ASP A 62 -13.43 -10.60 1.76
N LYS A 63 -14.75 -10.39 1.83
CA LYS A 63 -15.73 -11.49 1.94
C LYS A 63 -15.69 -12.42 0.73
N LYS A 64 -15.58 -11.86 -0.48
CA LYS A 64 -15.51 -12.65 -1.72
C LYS A 64 -14.17 -13.38 -1.86
N HIS A 65 -13.08 -12.76 -1.39
CA HIS A 65 -11.73 -13.29 -1.52
C HIS A 65 -10.93 -12.99 -0.24
N PRO A 66 -11.00 -13.89 0.76
CA PRO A 66 -10.26 -13.72 2.02
C PRO A 66 -8.77 -13.55 1.76
N GLY A 67 -8.14 -12.56 2.40
CA GLY A 67 -6.70 -12.27 2.19
C GLY A 67 -6.42 -11.19 1.14
N ARG A 68 -7.46 -10.71 0.44
CA ARG A 68 -7.30 -9.70 -0.62
C ARG A 68 -6.84 -8.36 -0.06
N LEU A 69 -7.35 -7.94 1.10
CA LEU A 69 -6.95 -6.67 1.71
C LEU A 69 -5.47 -6.67 2.11
N GLU A 70 -4.98 -7.77 2.66
CA GLU A 70 -3.57 -7.97 3.00
C GLU A 70 -2.70 -7.95 1.75
N SER A 71 -3.15 -8.57 0.67
CA SER A 71 -2.46 -8.55 -0.62
C SER A 71 -2.38 -7.14 -1.19
N MET A 72 -3.47 -6.38 -1.14
CA MET A 72 -3.50 -4.97 -1.55
C MET A 72 -2.58 -4.12 -0.66
N PHE A 73 -2.62 -4.30 0.66
CA PHE A 73 -1.73 -3.59 1.59
C PHE A 73 -0.26 -3.90 1.31
N LYS A 74 0.07 -5.16 1.04
CA LYS A 74 1.41 -5.59 0.65
C LYS A 74 1.85 -4.95 -0.67
N ALA A 75 0.96 -4.85 -1.66
CA ALA A 75 1.26 -4.21 -2.94
C ALA A 75 1.63 -2.72 -2.78
N VAL A 76 0.96 -2.00 -1.88
CA VAL A 76 1.24 -0.59 -1.60
C VAL A 76 2.56 -0.38 -0.83
N THR A 77 3.01 -1.39 -0.09
CA THR A 77 4.28 -1.32 0.69
C THR A 77 5.49 -1.89 -0.04
N ASN A 78 5.27 -2.69 -1.10
CA ASN A 78 6.33 -3.28 -1.91
C ASN A 78 6.14 -2.91 -3.39
N VAL A 79 6.45 -1.67 -3.71
CA VAL A 79 6.24 -1.10 -5.05
C VAL A 79 7.52 -1.22 -5.88
N ALA A 80 7.40 -1.79 -7.08
CA ALA A 80 8.44 -1.76 -8.10
C ALA A 80 8.09 -0.67 -9.14
N PRO A 81 8.89 0.40 -9.32
CA PRO A 81 8.60 1.47 -10.26
C PRO A 81 8.31 0.99 -11.68
N SER A 82 8.99 -0.07 -12.14
CA SER A 82 8.78 -0.68 -13.45
C SER A 82 7.36 -1.24 -13.67
N GLN A 83 6.59 -1.47 -12.60
CA GLN A 83 5.22 -2.00 -12.65
C GLN A 83 4.15 -0.89 -12.57
N LEU A 84 4.54 0.37 -12.34
CA LEU A 84 3.60 1.49 -12.17
C LEU A 84 3.26 2.25 -13.46
N ALA A 85 3.86 1.89 -14.59
CA ALA A 85 3.72 2.59 -15.88
C ALA A 85 4.03 4.11 -15.80
N ASP A 86 4.80 4.53 -14.79
CA ASP A 86 5.18 5.92 -14.55
C ASP A 86 6.56 6.19 -15.16
N ARG A 87 6.59 7.01 -16.22
CA ARG A 87 7.81 7.33 -16.98
C ARG A 87 8.75 8.28 -16.23
N GLU A 88 8.27 9.01 -15.23
CA GLU A 88 9.12 9.86 -14.39
C GLU A 88 9.85 9.02 -13.34
N LEU A 89 9.20 7.97 -12.84
CA LEU A 89 9.77 7.06 -11.84
C LEU A 89 10.59 5.91 -12.44
N PHE A 90 10.38 5.56 -13.72
CA PHE A 90 11.12 4.48 -14.37
C PHE A 90 11.41 4.78 -15.86
N ASP A 91 12.67 4.61 -16.26
CA ASP A 91 13.09 4.77 -17.65
C ASP A 91 12.71 3.55 -18.50
N PHE A 92 11.55 3.65 -19.14
CA PHE A 92 11.08 2.63 -20.09
C PHE A 92 11.77 2.73 -21.46
N ALA A 93 12.31 3.89 -21.85
CA ALA A 93 12.90 4.10 -23.18
C ALA A 93 14.34 3.56 -23.27
N GLY A 94 15.04 3.48 -22.14
CA GLY A 94 16.39 2.89 -22.05
C GLY A 94 16.43 1.37 -21.91
N LEU A 95 15.29 0.66 -21.98
CA LEU A 95 15.23 -0.78 -21.71
C LEU A 95 16.06 -1.61 -22.70
N GLU A 96 16.03 -1.28 -23.99
CA GLU A 96 16.77 -1.98 -25.05
C GLU A 96 18.29 -1.82 -24.86
N ALA A 97 18.75 -0.61 -24.54
CA ALA A 97 20.17 -0.35 -24.26
C ALA A 97 20.63 -1.12 -23.01
N LYS A 98 19.82 -1.11 -21.95
CA LYS A 98 20.08 -1.89 -20.73
C LYS A 98 20.12 -3.39 -21.02
N GLN A 99 19.23 -3.90 -21.86
CA GLN A 99 19.22 -5.29 -22.28
C GLN A 99 20.50 -5.64 -23.05
N ALA A 100 20.90 -4.84 -24.02
CA ALA A 100 22.11 -5.05 -24.81
C ALA A 100 23.36 -5.14 -23.92
N ALA A 101 23.54 -4.20 -22.99
CA ALA A 101 24.66 -4.21 -22.04
C ALA A 101 24.70 -5.49 -21.16
N LEU A 102 23.55 -5.99 -20.73
CA LEU A 102 23.46 -7.25 -19.96
C LEU A 102 23.80 -8.49 -20.81
N MET A 103 23.59 -8.42 -22.13
CA MET A 103 23.87 -9.51 -23.07
C MET A 103 25.35 -9.60 -23.44
N GLU A 104 26.05 -8.47 -23.54
CA GLU A 104 27.47 -8.40 -23.89
C GLU A 104 28.38 -9.19 -22.93
N GLY A 105 28.00 -9.29 -21.64
CA GLY A 105 28.74 -10.06 -20.64
C GLY A 105 28.44 -11.57 -20.64
N ARG A 106 27.48 -12.06 -21.44
CA ARG A 106 27.19 -13.48 -21.54
C ARG A 106 28.12 -14.14 -22.56
N ILE A 107 29.24 -14.69 -22.07
CA ILE A 107 30.05 -15.65 -22.82
C ILE A 107 29.09 -16.74 -23.34
N GLN A 108 28.97 -16.87 -24.66
CA GLN A 108 28.24 -17.97 -25.29
C GLN A 108 29.02 -19.27 -25.03
N ALA A 109 28.73 -19.93 -23.92
CA ALA A 109 29.27 -21.24 -23.60
C ALA A 109 28.59 -22.34 -24.43
N PHE A 110 28.55 -22.22 -25.75
CA PHE A 110 28.10 -23.30 -26.65
C PHE A 110 28.76 -23.19 -28.02
N ASN A 111 29.87 -23.93 -28.19
CA ASN A 111 29.97 -24.94 -29.25
C ASN A 111 31.13 -25.90 -28.94
N VAL A 112 30.80 -27.04 -28.33
CA VAL A 112 31.59 -28.27 -28.43
C VAL A 112 30.84 -29.15 -29.43
N SER A 113 31.31 -29.17 -30.67
CA SER A 113 31.30 -30.25 -31.68
C SER A 113 31.37 -29.65 -33.08
#